data_AF-A0A1H9XUL4-F1
#
_entry.id   AF-A0A1H9XUL4-F1
#
_cell.length_a   1.000
_cell.length_b   1.000
_cell.length_c   1.000
_cell.angle_alpha   90.00
_cell.angle_beta   90.00
_cell.angle_gamma   90.00
#
_symmetry.space_group_name_H-M   'P 1'
#
loop_
_entity.id
_entity.type
_entity.pdbx_description
1 polymer ?
#
loop_
_entity_poly.entity_id
_entity_poly.type
_entity_poly.pdbx_seq_one_letter_code
_entity_poly.pdbx_strand_id
1 'polypeptide(L)'
;MVGVLIEMKRAIARSKTRGKLKWGMLALAVFAAALAFSTMLTGFAHYKHSGAGADVLAILSLGWLLGWVTGPVLTGDDSTLRLDYFKLLPIPVRKLAHATLAAAFVNGSLLFSAIAFGGLIAYGAQFGVAAALVGVVAVLLMLVLAVVSSVVAVGIFGPVLSSRRGRDFGSLLAAMVITLLSLASSLVPVVASKLTSGNAPVLSAVVRILPSGWGAVAVDSARTSHWGTVALALGGLAALSAVQVAAWPALLQRRMTMPPGGNAKAKAAKREHSAHAGGREPILPATPLGGVMGKELRLYSRAMLRTLSFLLALMVGVLACLIPAFTGSMVMLPFAGLLFTVIAGATCTNLYGDEGSALWLIMVTPGVERADV
;
A
#
# COMPACT_ATOMS: atom_id res chain seq x y z
N MET A 1 -29.94 -1.78 -3.83
CA MET A 1 -28.61 -1.70 -4.49
C MET A 1 -27.48 -2.18 -3.58
N VAL A 2 -27.33 -1.64 -2.35
CA VAL A 2 -26.29 -2.09 -1.39
C VAL A 2 -26.37 -3.59 -1.11
N GLY A 3 -27.56 -4.12 -0.83
CA GLY A 3 -27.77 -5.56 -0.60
C GLY A 3 -27.27 -6.45 -1.74
N VAL A 4 -27.57 -6.08 -2.99
CA VAL A 4 -27.13 -6.81 -4.19
C VAL A 4 -25.60 -6.80 -4.32
N LEU A 5 -24.94 -5.65 -4.04
CA LEU A 5 -23.47 -5.57 -4.06
C LEU A 5 -22.84 -6.46 -2.97
N ILE A 6 -23.46 -6.53 -1.79
CA ILE A 6 -23.02 -7.41 -0.70
C ILE A 6 -23.17 -8.88 -1.10
N GLU A 7 -24.29 -9.25 -1.73
CA GLU A 7 -24.52 -10.61 -2.23
C GLU A 7 -23.52 -11.02 -3.30
N MET A 8 -23.25 -10.14 -4.28
CA MET A 8 -22.21 -10.34 -5.30
C MET A 8 -20.83 -10.55 -4.67
N LYS A 9 -20.45 -9.69 -3.70
CA LYS A 9 -19.18 -9.81 -2.98
C LYS A 9 -19.07 -11.15 -2.24
N ARG A 10 -20.15 -11.58 -1.56
CA ARG A 10 -20.22 -12.88 -0.89
C ARG A 10 -20.17 -14.07 -1.86
N ALA A 11 -20.80 -13.96 -3.03
CA ALA A 11 -20.77 -15.01 -4.05
C ALA A 11 -19.35 -15.20 -4.61
N ILE A 12 -18.66 -14.10 -4.90
CA ILE A 12 -17.27 -14.13 -5.39
C ILE A 12 -16.30 -14.65 -4.32
N ALA A 13 -16.48 -14.25 -3.06
CA ALA A 13 -15.66 -14.78 -1.96
C ALA A 13 -15.82 -16.31 -1.79
N ARG A 14 -17.05 -16.82 -1.95
CA ARG A 14 -17.35 -18.26 -1.89
C ARG A 14 -16.76 -19.06 -3.05
N SER A 15 -16.63 -18.46 -4.25
CA SER A 15 -15.99 -19.14 -5.38
C SER A 15 -14.46 -19.15 -5.26
N LYS A 16 -13.85 -18.06 -4.76
CA LYS A 16 -12.39 -17.98 -4.52
C LYS A 16 -11.88 -18.92 -3.42
N THR A 17 -12.76 -19.39 -2.54
CA THR A 17 -12.40 -20.25 -1.41
C THR A 17 -12.33 -21.75 -1.76
N ARG A 18 -12.22 -22.17 -3.04
CA ARG A 18 -12.08 -23.60 -3.39
C ARG A 18 -10.61 -24.01 -3.52
N GLY A 19 -10.21 -25.11 -2.85
CA GLY A 19 -8.89 -25.75 -3.00
C GLY A 19 -7.81 -25.31 -1.99
N LYS A 20 -6.52 -25.47 -2.37
CA LYS A 20 -5.32 -25.18 -1.55
C LYS A 20 -5.23 -23.73 -1.05
N LEU A 21 -5.96 -22.78 -1.66
CA LEU A 21 -6.05 -21.38 -1.22
C LEU A 21 -6.65 -21.22 0.19
N LYS A 22 -7.51 -22.16 0.64
CA LYS A 22 -8.15 -22.10 1.96
C LYS A 22 -7.13 -22.04 3.11
N TRP A 23 -6.08 -22.85 3.01
CA TRP A 23 -5.04 -22.92 4.04
C TRP A 23 -4.21 -21.64 4.11
N GLY A 24 -3.89 -21.04 2.96
CA GLY A 24 -3.23 -19.73 2.90
C GLY A 24 -4.09 -18.61 3.51
N MET A 25 -5.39 -18.59 3.21
CA MET A 25 -6.32 -17.62 3.81
C MET A 25 -6.48 -17.82 5.31
N LEU A 26 -6.52 -19.06 5.79
CA LEU A 26 -6.59 -19.37 7.22
C LEU A 26 -5.32 -18.92 7.93
N ALA A 27 -4.13 -19.25 7.39
CA ALA A 27 -2.86 -18.82 7.96
C ALA A 27 -2.77 -17.30 8.03
N LEU A 28 -3.20 -16.59 6.99
CA LEU A 28 -3.26 -15.13 6.97
C LEU A 28 -4.24 -14.58 8.01
N ALA A 29 -5.42 -15.18 8.15
CA ALA A 29 -6.41 -14.79 9.14
C ALA A 29 -5.91 -14.99 10.58
N VAL A 30 -5.25 -16.13 10.85
CA VAL A 30 -4.63 -16.41 12.16
C VAL A 30 -3.51 -15.41 12.45
N PHE A 31 -2.65 -15.12 11.48
CA PHE A 31 -1.60 -14.12 11.63
C PHE A 31 -2.17 -12.72 11.90
N ALA A 32 -3.19 -12.30 11.14
CA ALA A 32 -3.85 -11.02 11.34
C ALA A 32 -4.56 -10.94 12.70
N ALA A 33 -5.18 -12.03 13.16
CA ALA A 33 -5.79 -12.11 14.48
C ALA A 33 -4.75 -12.01 15.60
N ALA A 34 -3.62 -12.71 15.47
CA ALA A 34 -2.51 -12.64 16.43
C ALA A 34 -1.93 -11.22 16.51
N LEU A 35 -1.72 -10.57 15.36
CA LEU A 35 -1.26 -9.18 15.28
C LEU A 35 -2.28 -8.19 15.89
N ALA A 36 -3.58 -8.40 15.65
CA ALA A 36 -4.64 -7.57 16.21
C ALA A 36 -4.70 -7.71 17.73
N PHE A 37 -4.64 -8.95 18.23
CA PHE A 37 -4.68 -9.22 19.66
C PHE A 37 -3.42 -8.69 20.35
N SER A 38 -2.23 -8.85 19.76
CA SER A 38 -1.00 -8.28 20.31
C SER A 38 -1.06 -6.76 20.38
N THR A 39 -1.62 -6.10 19.35
CA THR A 39 -1.87 -4.66 19.36
C THR A 39 -2.82 -4.27 20.50
N MET A 40 -3.93 -4.99 20.67
CA MET A 40 -4.89 -4.73 21.74
C MET A 40 -4.23 -4.87 23.13
N LEU A 41 -3.40 -5.89 23.34
CA LEU A 41 -2.69 -6.12 24.59
C LEU A 41 -1.73 -4.99 24.95
N THR A 42 -1.15 -4.28 23.98
CA THR A 42 -0.33 -3.08 24.29
C THR A 42 -1.13 -1.98 24.99
N GLY A 43 -2.45 -1.93 24.77
CA GLY A 43 -3.35 -1.03 25.50
C GLY A 43 -3.51 -1.35 26.99
N PHE A 44 -3.16 -2.57 27.43
CA PHE A 44 -3.12 -2.98 28.84
C PHE A 44 -1.72 -2.86 29.46
N ALA A 45 -0.70 -2.59 28.65
CA ALA A 45 0.67 -2.52 29.13
C ALA A 45 0.90 -1.24 29.97
N HIS A 46 1.63 -1.41 31.08
CA HIS A 46 2.06 -0.29 31.91
C HIS A 46 3.42 0.22 31.42
N TYR A 47 3.45 1.48 31.01
CA TYR A 47 4.66 2.12 30.52
C TYR A 47 5.26 3.03 31.60
N LYS A 48 6.59 3.08 31.68
CA LYS A 48 7.32 3.85 32.69
C LYS A 48 7.09 5.36 32.59
N HIS A 49 6.67 5.87 31.43
CA HIS A 49 6.48 7.30 31.18
C HIS A 49 5.00 7.64 30.93
N SER A 50 4.54 8.75 31.52
CA SER A 50 3.19 9.28 31.29
C SER A 50 2.99 9.58 29.80
N GLY A 51 2.00 8.96 29.16
CA GLY A 51 1.66 9.19 27.75
C GLY A 51 2.36 8.26 26.74
N ALA A 52 3.33 7.44 27.15
CA ALA A 52 4.00 6.50 26.23
C ALA A 52 3.05 5.45 25.64
N GLY A 53 2.01 5.03 26.39
CA GLY A 53 0.98 4.11 25.88
C GLY A 53 0.17 4.71 24.73
N ALA A 54 -0.16 5.99 24.80
CA ALA A 54 -0.85 6.69 23.71
C ALA A 54 0.03 6.77 22.45
N ASP A 55 1.32 7.06 22.60
CA ASP A 55 2.25 7.16 21.47
C ASP A 55 2.46 5.80 20.79
N VAL A 56 2.59 4.72 21.56
CA VAL A 56 2.69 3.35 21.03
C VAL A 56 1.42 2.97 20.26
N LEU A 57 0.24 3.21 20.84
CA LEU A 57 -1.03 2.93 20.17
C LEU A 57 -1.22 3.77 18.91
N ALA A 58 -0.77 5.03 18.89
CA ALA A 58 -0.83 5.89 17.72
C ALA A 58 0.03 5.38 16.55
N ILE A 59 1.23 4.83 16.82
CA ILE A 59 2.07 4.21 15.79
C ILE A 59 1.52 2.87 15.31
N LEU A 60 1.05 2.03 16.23
CA LEU A 60 0.43 0.77 15.83
C LEU A 60 -0.80 1.04 14.96
N SER A 61 -1.60 2.05 15.34
CA SER A 61 -2.74 2.48 14.55
C SER A 61 -2.36 3.06 13.19
N LEU A 62 -1.22 3.75 13.08
CA LEU A 62 -0.66 4.18 11.80
C LEU A 62 -0.34 2.97 10.92
N GLY A 63 0.30 1.93 11.48
CA GLY A 63 0.57 0.67 10.78
C GLY A 63 -0.69 0.01 10.24
N TRP A 64 -1.75 -0.05 11.06
CA TRP A 64 -3.06 -0.57 10.64
C TRP A 64 -3.70 0.27 9.53
N LEU A 65 -3.68 1.60 9.62
CA LEU A 65 -4.21 2.48 8.58
C LEU A 65 -3.44 2.36 7.26
N LEU A 66 -2.12 2.26 7.33
CA LEU A 66 -1.28 2.00 6.15
C LEU A 66 -1.62 0.64 5.53
N GLY A 67 -1.84 -0.40 6.35
CA GLY A 67 -2.30 -1.71 5.89
C GLY A 67 -3.63 -1.64 5.14
N TRP A 68 -4.59 -0.82 5.63
CA TRP A 68 -5.89 -0.62 4.97
C TRP A 68 -5.81 0.13 3.65
N VAL A 69 -4.91 1.12 3.54
CA VAL A 69 -4.71 1.86 2.31
C VAL A 69 -3.95 1.02 1.28
N THR A 70 -2.92 0.30 1.73
CA THR A 70 -2.08 -0.50 0.83
C THR A 70 -2.76 -1.79 0.40
N GLY A 71 -3.27 -2.62 1.31
CA GLY A 71 -3.78 -3.97 0.98
C GLY A 71 -4.67 -4.03 -0.27
N PRO A 72 -5.73 -3.21 -0.38
CA PRO A 72 -6.59 -3.18 -1.56
C PRO A 72 -5.94 -2.57 -2.81
N VAL A 73 -5.02 -1.61 -2.67
CA VAL A 73 -4.23 -1.10 -3.81
C VAL A 73 -3.31 -2.19 -4.37
N LEU A 74 -2.76 -3.03 -3.50
CA LEU A 74 -1.80 -4.08 -3.82
C LEU A 74 -2.44 -5.32 -4.47
N THR A 75 -3.63 -5.68 -4.02
CA THR A 75 -4.41 -6.77 -4.63
C THR A 75 -5.06 -6.37 -5.96
N GLY A 76 -4.89 -5.11 -6.38
CA GLY A 76 -5.47 -4.54 -7.58
C GLY A 76 -7.00 -4.40 -7.50
N ASP A 77 -7.60 -3.83 -8.56
CA ASP A 77 -9.07 -3.69 -8.73
C ASP A 77 -9.81 -5.05 -8.83
N ASP A 78 -9.15 -6.17 -8.49
CA ASP A 78 -9.62 -7.54 -8.71
C ASP A 78 -10.15 -8.23 -7.44
N SER A 79 -10.40 -7.46 -6.38
CA SER A 79 -11.14 -7.94 -5.21
C SER A 79 -12.58 -7.43 -5.22
N THR A 80 -13.40 -8.14 -6.02
CA THR A 80 -14.86 -8.36 -5.91
C THR A 80 -15.83 -7.49 -6.72
N LEU A 81 -15.58 -6.22 -7.01
CA LEU A 81 -16.53 -5.40 -7.80
C LEU A 81 -15.79 -4.35 -8.65
N ARG A 82 -15.34 -4.73 -9.85
CA ARG A 82 -14.72 -3.77 -10.78
C ARG A 82 -15.71 -2.68 -11.14
N LEU A 83 -15.36 -1.43 -10.82
CA LEU A 83 -16.18 -0.25 -11.06
C LEU A 83 -16.49 -0.03 -12.55
N ASP A 84 -15.65 -0.57 -13.44
CA ASP A 84 -15.84 -0.48 -14.89
C ASP A 84 -17.05 -1.29 -15.38
N TYR A 85 -17.45 -2.36 -14.69
CA TYR A 85 -18.65 -3.13 -15.06
C TYR A 85 -19.94 -2.34 -14.83
N PHE A 86 -19.92 -1.36 -13.92
CA PHE A 86 -21.06 -0.51 -13.63
C PHE A 86 -21.19 0.70 -14.57
N LYS A 87 -20.20 0.96 -15.44
CA LYS A 87 -20.25 2.06 -16.41
C LYS A 87 -21.40 1.93 -17.42
N LEU A 88 -21.82 0.70 -17.70
CA LEU A 88 -22.87 0.40 -18.68
C LEU A 88 -24.29 0.47 -18.08
N LEU A 89 -24.41 0.56 -16.75
CA LEU A 89 -25.72 0.63 -16.09
C LEU A 89 -26.17 2.10 -15.96
N PRO A 90 -27.46 2.40 -16.17
CA PRO A 90 -28.04 3.74 -16.01
C PRO A 90 -28.25 4.08 -14.52
N ILE A 91 -27.20 3.99 -13.71
CA ILE A 91 -27.23 4.28 -12.28
C ILE A 91 -26.52 5.62 -12.04
N PRO A 92 -27.13 6.58 -11.32
CA PRO A 92 -26.47 7.84 -11.02
C PRO A 92 -25.22 7.62 -10.16
N VAL A 93 -24.09 8.22 -10.57
CA VAL A 93 -22.76 8.04 -9.96
C VAL A 93 -22.78 8.27 -8.45
N ARG A 94 -23.56 9.24 -7.96
CA ARG A 94 -23.72 9.49 -6.52
C ARG A 94 -24.30 8.29 -5.77
N LYS A 95 -25.34 7.63 -6.31
CA LYS A 95 -25.92 6.44 -5.66
C LYS A 95 -24.94 5.27 -5.68
N LEU A 96 -24.20 5.11 -6.78
CA LEU A 96 -23.17 4.08 -6.88
C LEU A 96 -22.04 4.29 -5.88
N ALA A 97 -21.55 5.53 -5.75
CA ALA A 97 -20.49 5.90 -4.82
C ALA A 97 -20.82 5.54 -3.36
N HIS A 98 -22.01 5.93 -2.89
CA HIS A 98 -22.46 5.61 -1.53
C HIS A 98 -22.72 4.11 -1.35
N ALA A 99 -23.22 3.43 -2.37
CA ALA A 99 -23.50 2.00 -2.28
C ALA A 99 -22.22 1.15 -2.24
N THR A 100 -21.18 1.53 -2.99
CA THR A 100 -19.87 0.88 -2.94
C THR A 100 -19.19 1.13 -1.59
N LEU A 101 -19.33 2.34 -1.05
CA LEU A 101 -18.78 2.69 0.26
C LEU A 101 -19.49 1.92 1.38
N ALA A 102 -20.82 1.82 1.34
CA ALA A 102 -21.60 0.99 2.26
C ALA A 102 -21.24 -0.50 2.16
N ALA A 103 -21.05 -1.03 0.94
CA ALA A 103 -20.60 -2.40 0.74
C ALA A 103 -19.15 -2.65 1.21
N ALA A 104 -18.31 -1.61 1.29
CA ALA A 104 -16.95 -1.70 1.79
C ALA A 104 -16.89 -1.97 3.30
N PHE A 105 -17.87 -1.49 4.08
CA PHE A 105 -17.99 -1.79 5.51
C PHE A 105 -18.28 -3.27 5.81
N VAL A 106 -18.87 -3.99 4.84
CA VAL A 106 -19.08 -5.44 4.97
C VAL A 106 -17.79 -6.15 4.54
N ASN A 107 -16.81 -6.16 5.44
CA ASN A 107 -15.52 -6.82 5.22
C ASN A 107 -15.06 -7.55 6.48
N GLY A 108 -14.64 -8.81 6.33
CA GLY A 108 -14.18 -9.63 7.47
C GLY A 108 -12.94 -9.04 8.14
N SER A 109 -12.12 -8.30 7.40
CA SER A 109 -10.95 -7.59 7.92
C SER A 109 -11.28 -6.52 8.97
N LEU A 110 -12.51 -5.99 8.95
CA LEU A 110 -12.96 -4.98 9.90
C LEU A 110 -12.97 -5.51 11.33
N LEU A 111 -13.21 -6.82 11.52
CA LEU A 111 -13.15 -7.47 12.82
C LEU A 111 -11.74 -7.42 13.41
N PHE A 112 -10.71 -7.73 12.61
CA PHE A 112 -9.32 -7.68 13.08
C PHE A 112 -8.90 -6.26 13.46
N SER A 113 -9.32 -5.26 12.68
CA SER A 113 -9.03 -3.86 13.01
C SER A 113 -9.83 -3.36 14.21
N ALA A 114 -11.06 -3.83 14.42
CA ALA A 114 -11.84 -3.51 15.61
C ALA A 114 -11.14 -4.05 16.87
N ILE A 115 -10.62 -5.28 16.81
CA ILE A 115 -9.82 -5.87 17.89
C ILE A 115 -8.55 -5.04 18.13
N ALA A 116 -7.81 -4.72 17.06
CA ALA A 116 -6.57 -3.96 17.16
C ALA A 116 -6.77 -2.57 17.77
N PHE A 117 -7.72 -1.79 17.24
CA PHE A 117 -8.06 -0.47 17.76
C PHE A 117 -8.71 -0.55 19.14
N GLY A 118 -9.27 -1.70 19.53
CA GLY A 118 -9.75 -1.97 20.90
C GLY A 118 -8.69 -1.72 21.98
N GLY A 119 -7.39 -1.71 21.62
CA GLY A 119 -6.31 -1.22 22.50
C GLY A 119 -6.53 0.20 23.03
N LEU A 120 -7.22 1.08 22.30
CA LEU A 120 -7.59 2.43 22.77
C LEU A 120 -8.64 2.39 23.89
N ILE A 121 -9.59 1.45 23.81
CA ILE A 121 -10.59 1.22 24.87
C ILE A 121 -9.88 0.65 26.10
N ALA A 122 -9.00 -0.34 25.90
CA ALA A 122 -8.20 -0.95 26.96
C ALA A 122 -7.33 0.10 27.68
N TYR A 123 -6.69 0.99 26.92
CA TYR A 123 -5.91 2.09 27.47
C TYR A 123 -6.77 3.09 28.24
N GLY A 124 -7.91 3.50 27.70
CA GLY A 124 -8.85 4.40 28.38
C GLY A 124 -9.44 3.80 29.66
N ALA A 125 -9.71 2.50 29.67
CA ALA A 125 -10.27 1.79 30.82
C ALA A 125 -9.35 1.83 32.06
N GLN A 126 -8.04 1.99 31.87
CA GLN A 126 -7.10 2.16 32.99
C GLN A 126 -7.29 3.47 33.75
N PHE A 127 -7.90 4.48 33.13
CA PHE A 127 -8.04 5.84 33.68
C PHE A 127 -9.50 6.20 33.99
N GLY A 128 -10.45 5.28 33.80
CA GLY A 128 -11.85 5.42 34.18
C GLY A 128 -12.86 5.30 33.03
N VAL A 129 -14.15 5.29 33.38
CA VAL A 129 -15.26 5.05 32.44
C VAL A 129 -15.33 6.10 31.33
N ALA A 130 -15.09 7.37 31.66
CA ALA A 130 -15.16 8.45 30.68
C ALA A 130 -14.08 8.32 29.58
N ALA A 131 -12.85 7.97 29.97
CA ALA A 131 -11.76 7.73 29.02
C ALA A 131 -12.00 6.45 28.18
N ALA A 132 -12.62 5.42 28.76
CA ALA A 132 -13.04 4.23 28.02
C ALA A 132 -14.11 4.55 26.96
N LEU A 133 -15.11 5.37 27.29
CA LEU A 133 -16.14 5.81 26.33
C LEU A 133 -15.54 6.63 25.18
N VAL A 134 -14.60 7.53 25.48
CA VAL A 134 -13.83 8.25 24.45
C VAL A 134 -13.06 7.27 23.56
N GLY A 135 -12.47 6.23 24.15
CA GLY A 135 -11.84 5.13 23.42
C GLY A 135 -12.80 4.44 22.46
N VAL A 136 -14.03 4.15 22.86
CA VAL A 136 -15.05 3.53 21.99
C VAL A 136 -15.35 4.42 20.79
N VAL A 137 -15.55 5.72 21.02
CA VAL A 137 -15.80 6.69 19.92
C VAL A 137 -14.60 6.79 18.99
N ALA A 138 -13.38 6.83 19.54
CA ALA A 138 -12.14 6.84 18.76
C ALA A 138 -12.03 5.58 17.87
N VAL A 139 -12.29 4.39 18.42
CA VAL A 139 -12.29 3.12 17.65
C VAL A 139 -13.25 3.19 16.47
N LEU A 140 -14.50 3.62 16.70
CA LEU A 140 -15.49 3.72 15.63
C LEU A 140 -15.05 4.67 14.52
N LEU A 141 -14.53 5.85 14.89
CA LEU A 141 -14.04 6.83 13.91
C LEU A 141 -12.81 6.34 13.15
N MET A 142 -11.88 5.64 13.82
CA MET A 142 -10.71 5.05 13.16
C MET A 142 -11.08 3.93 12.19
N LEU A 143 -12.09 3.11 12.52
CA LEU A 143 -12.63 2.10 11.60
C LEU A 143 -13.26 2.74 10.36
N VAL A 144 -14.06 3.79 10.55
CA VAL A 144 -14.64 4.55 9.43
C VAL A 144 -13.53 5.15 8.57
N LEU A 145 -12.54 5.81 9.18
CA LEU A 145 -11.42 6.39 8.46
C LEU A 145 -10.65 5.33 7.67
N ALA A 146 -10.38 4.17 8.26
CA ALA A 146 -9.67 3.07 7.60
C ALA A 146 -10.40 2.57 6.34
N VAL A 147 -11.70 2.31 6.45
CA VAL A 147 -12.52 1.83 5.33
C VAL A 147 -12.63 2.88 4.23
N VAL A 148 -12.93 4.14 4.59
CA VAL A 148 -13.11 5.21 3.61
C VAL A 148 -11.78 5.52 2.90
N SER A 149 -10.67 5.60 3.65
CA SER A 149 -9.34 5.84 3.08
C SER A 149 -8.93 4.75 2.12
N SER A 150 -9.29 3.50 2.42
CA SER A 150 -9.05 2.36 1.55
C SER A 150 -9.80 2.49 0.21
N VAL A 151 -11.10 2.79 0.26
CA VAL A 151 -11.94 2.97 -0.94
C VAL A 151 -11.44 4.14 -1.80
N VAL A 152 -11.14 5.27 -1.16
CA VAL A 152 -10.62 6.46 -1.84
C VAL A 152 -9.27 6.20 -2.48
N ALA A 153 -8.36 5.52 -1.76
CA ALA A 153 -7.05 5.14 -2.30
C ALA A 153 -7.17 4.26 -3.54
N VAL A 154 -8.00 3.22 -3.51
CA VAL A 154 -8.25 2.36 -4.68
C VAL A 154 -8.83 3.16 -5.85
N GLY A 155 -9.74 4.11 -5.60
CA GLY A 155 -10.28 4.94 -6.66
C GLY A 155 -9.28 5.92 -7.28
N ILE A 156 -8.34 6.46 -6.48
CA ILE A 156 -7.29 7.37 -6.96
C ILE A 156 -6.21 6.61 -7.73
N PHE A 157 -5.72 5.49 -7.19
CA PHE A 157 -4.60 4.76 -7.78
C PHE A 157 -5.05 3.75 -8.86
N GLY A 158 -6.28 3.23 -8.79
CA GLY A 158 -6.81 2.22 -9.71
C GLY A 158 -6.69 2.57 -11.21
N PRO A 159 -6.97 3.81 -11.66
CA PRO A 159 -6.79 4.22 -13.05
C PRO A 159 -5.34 4.09 -13.53
N VAL A 160 -4.37 4.46 -12.67
CA VAL A 160 -2.94 4.35 -12.96
C VAL A 160 -2.55 2.88 -13.13
N LEU A 161 -3.13 1.99 -12.31
CA LEU A 161 -2.94 0.54 -12.36
C LEU A 161 -3.63 -0.16 -13.56
N SER A 162 -4.65 0.46 -14.17
CA SER A 162 -5.52 -0.20 -15.17
C SER A 162 -5.07 -0.07 -16.64
N SER A 163 -4.17 0.86 -16.96
CA SER A 163 -3.63 1.04 -18.32
C SER A 163 -2.73 -0.13 -18.73
N ARG A 164 -2.57 -0.46 -20.02
CA ARG A 164 -1.63 -1.52 -20.47
C ARG A 164 -0.20 -1.31 -19.95
N ARG A 165 0.32 -0.08 -20.00
CA ARG A 165 1.60 0.31 -19.36
C ARG A 165 1.48 0.58 -17.86
N GLY A 166 0.27 0.87 -17.42
CA GLY A 166 -0.06 1.15 -16.03
C GLY A 166 -0.21 -0.10 -15.17
N ARG A 167 -0.47 -1.25 -15.76
CA ARG A 167 -0.59 -2.54 -15.07
C ARG A 167 0.77 -3.03 -14.63
N ASP A 168 1.76 -2.97 -15.53
CA ASP A 168 3.13 -3.36 -15.22
C ASP A 168 3.79 -2.30 -14.32
N PHE A 169 3.57 -1.02 -14.59
CA PHE A 169 4.00 0.05 -13.68
C PHE A 169 3.32 -0.03 -12.32
N GLY A 170 2.04 -0.34 -12.30
CA GLY A 170 1.21 -0.36 -11.10
C GLY A 170 1.50 -1.57 -10.22
N SER A 171 1.71 -2.76 -10.80
CA SER A 171 2.14 -3.94 -10.04
C SER A 171 3.50 -3.72 -9.40
N LEU A 172 4.40 -3.02 -10.08
CA LEU A 172 5.74 -2.78 -9.56
C LEU A 172 5.81 -1.58 -8.61
N LEU A 173 4.98 -0.55 -8.81
CA LEU A 173 4.75 0.51 -7.83
C LEU A 173 4.10 -0.06 -6.57
N ALA A 174 3.14 -0.98 -6.73
CA ALA A 174 2.56 -1.73 -5.64
C ALA A 174 3.64 -2.56 -4.91
N ALA A 175 4.50 -3.28 -5.64
CA ALA A 175 5.64 -3.98 -5.06
C ALA A 175 6.58 -3.03 -4.30
N MET A 176 6.91 -1.87 -4.86
CA MET A 176 7.73 -0.86 -4.21
C MET A 176 7.10 -0.35 -2.91
N VAL A 177 5.80 -0.05 -2.93
CA VAL A 177 5.05 0.37 -1.74
C VAL A 177 5.00 -0.75 -0.70
N ILE A 178 4.81 -2.01 -1.10
CA ILE A 178 4.88 -3.18 -0.20
C ILE A 178 6.23 -3.24 0.46
N THR A 179 7.28 -3.18 -0.33
CA THR A 179 8.65 -3.29 0.15
C THR A 179 8.95 -2.17 1.14
N LEU A 180 8.64 -0.91 0.78
CA LEU A 180 8.83 0.23 1.67
C LEU A 180 8.00 0.10 2.95
N LEU A 181 6.75 -0.34 2.87
CA LEU A 181 5.89 -0.51 4.03
C LEU A 181 6.37 -1.67 4.93
N SER A 182 6.77 -2.79 4.34
CA SER A 182 7.34 -3.94 5.05
C SER A 182 8.62 -3.53 5.77
N LEU A 183 9.44 -2.70 5.14
CA LEU A 183 10.70 -2.23 5.67
C LEU A 183 10.49 -1.17 6.76
N ALA A 184 9.50 -0.29 6.58
CA ALA A 184 9.02 0.60 7.63
C ALA A 184 8.43 -0.17 8.82
N SER A 185 7.78 -1.32 8.60
CA SER A 185 7.26 -2.16 9.68
C SER A 185 8.37 -2.70 10.58
N SER A 186 9.55 -2.98 10.02
CA SER A 186 10.74 -3.39 10.79
C SER A 186 11.28 -2.28 11.70
N LEU A 187 10.94 -1.01 11.44
CA LEU A 187 11.28 0.11 12.33
C LEU A 187 10.33 0.23 13.52
N VAL A 188 9.14 -0.37 13.49
CA VAL A 188 8.12 -0.22 14.55
C VAL A 188 8.65 -0.61 15.93
N PRO A 189 9.36 -1.75 16.13
CA PRO A 189 9.92 -2.09 17.44
C PRO A 189 10.98 -1.09 17.93
N VAL A 190 11.77 -0.52 17.02
CA VAL A 190 12.81 0.47 17.32
C VAL A 190 12.18 1.81 17.71
N VAL A 191 11.16 2.22 16.99
CA VAL A 191 10.38 3.43 17.27
C VAL A 191 9.64 3.29 18.60
N ALA A 192 9.04 2.12 18.85
CA ALA A 192 8.38 1.82 20.13
C ALA A 192 9.36 1.81 21.31
N SER A 193 10.58 1.25 21.15
CA SER A 193 11.59 1.27 22.21
C SER A 193 12.11 2.69 22.49
N LYS A 194 12.27 3.53 21.46
CA LYS A 194 12.66 4.93 21.62
C LYS A 194 11.58 5.79 22.29
N LEU A 195 10.30 5.53 22.01
CA LEU A 195 9.19 6.22 22.66
C LEU A 195 9.00 5.79 24.11
N THR A 196 9.13 4.50 24.39
CA THR A 196 9.02 3.98 25.76
C THR A 196 10.20 4.38 26.65
N SER A 197 11.36 4.70 26.06
CA SER A 197 12.53 5.25 26.76
C SER A 197 12.50 6.78 26.93
N GLY A 198 11.52 7.50 26.37
CA GLY A 198 11.39 8.96 26.49
C GLY A 198 12.40 9.78 25.69
N ASN A 199 13.25 9.14 24.88
CA ASN A 199 14.39 9.77 24.19
C ASN A 199 14.04 10.42 22.84
N ALA A 200 12.75 10.58 22.49
CA ALA A 200 12.35 11.06 21.16
C ALA A 200 11.11 11.98 21.18
N PRO A 201 11.21 13.22 21.73
CA PRO A 201 10.09 14.15 21.81
C PRO A 201 9.54 14.57 20.43
N VAL A 202 10.42 14.70 19.43
CA VAL A 202 10.03 15.04 18.04
C VAL A 202 9.17 13.94 17.42
N LEU A 203 9.51 12.68 17.67
CA LEU A 203 8.78 11.52 17.15
C LEU A 203 7.38 11.44 17.77
N SER A 204 7.28 11.67 19.07
CA SER A 204 5.99 11.76 19.78
C SER A 204 5.12 12.88 19.19
N ALA A 205 5.68 14.06 18.95
CA ALA A 205 4.95 15.18 18.35
C ALA A 205 4.41 14.84 16.95
N VAL A 206 5.24 14.26 16.08
CA VAL A 206 4.83 13.88 14.71
C VAL A 206 3.70 12.85 14.75
N VAL A 207 3.82 11.83 15.60
CA VAL A 207 2.82 10.76 15.76
C VAL A 207 1.48 11.31 16.26
N ARG A 208 1.51 12.29 17.18
CA ARG A 208 0.31 12.94 17.73
C ARG A 208 -0.37 13.89 16.74
N ILE A 209 0.40 14.47 15.80
CA ILE A 209 -0.14 15.34 14.74
C ILE A 209 -0.82 14.51 13.63
N LEU A 210 -0.32 13.30 13.37
CA LEU A 210 -0.88 12.42 12.35
C LEU A 210 -2.32 12.00 12.68
N PRO A 211 -3.22 11.85 11.68
CA PRO A 211 -4.59 11.37 11.89
C PRO A 211 -4.67 10.01 12.61
N SER A 212 -3.63 9.18 12.48
CA SER A 212 -3.51 7.91 13.20
C SER A 212 -3.38 8.07 14.72
N GLY A 213 -2.86 9.20 15.20
CA GLY A 213 -2.64 9.47 16.62
C GLY A 213 -3.79 10.20 17.30
N TRP A 214 -4.73 10.80 16.56
CA TRP A 214 -5.82 11.59 17.15
C TRP A 214 -6.72 10.79 18.08
N GLY A 215 -6.94 9.50 17.80
CA GLY A 215 -7.66 8.60 18.71
C GLY A 215 -6.95 8.42 20.06
N ALA A 216 -5.63 8.21 20.03
CA ALA A 216 -4.83 8.06 21.25
C ALA A 216 -4.70 9.38 22.02
N VAL A 217 -4.54 10.51 21.31
CA VAL A 217 -4.52 11.86 21.91
C VAL A 217 -5.85 12.19 22.59
N ALA A 218 -6.99 11.79 22.00
CA ALA A 218 -8.29 11.97 22.61
C ALA A 218 -8.40 11.20 23.94
N VAL A 219 -7.96 9.94 23.98
CA VAL A 219 -8.00 9.13 25.20
C VAL A 219 -7.05 9.67 26.29
N ASP A 220 -5.83 10.08 25.93
CA ASP A 220 -4.87 10.70 26.88
C ASP A 220 -5.36 12.08 27.37
N SER A 221 -6.04 12.85 26.52
CA SER A 221 -6.66 14.12 26.92
C SER A 221 -7.86 13.93 27.85
N ALA A 222 -8.63 12.84 27.68
CA ALA A 222 -9.73 12.50 28.56
C ALA A 222 -9.24 12.15 29.97
N ARG A 223 -8.07 11.51 30.10
CA ARG A 223 -7.40 11.28 31.40
C ARG A 223 -7.13 12.57 32.16
N THR A 224 -6.76 13.65 31.46
CA THR A 224 -6.44 14.95 32.05
C THR A 224 -7.63 15.92 32.08
N SER A 225 -8.84 15.44 31.75
CA SER A 225 -10.09 16.24 31.68
C SER A 225 -10.05 17.43 30.71
N HIS A 226 -9.17 17.41 29.70
CA HIS A 226 -9.09 18.45 28.67
C HIS A 226 -10.09 18.15 27.54
N TRP A 227 -11.38 18.39 27.78
CA TRP A 227 -12.44 18.08 26.83
C TRP A 227 -12.34 18.83 25.49
N GLY A 228 -11.69 20.00 25.47
CA GLY A 228 -11.44 20.76 24.24
C GLY A 228 -10.54 20.01 23.24
N THR A 229 -9.45 19.40 23.70
CA THR A 229 -8.56 18.62 22.83
C THR A 229 -9.18 17.29 22.42
N VAL A 230 -10.01 16.68 23.29
CA VAL A 230 -10.83 15.51 22.95
C VAL A 230 -11.76 15.83 21.78
N ALA A 231 -12.51 16.93 21.87
CA ALA A 231 -13.44 17.37 20.84
C ALA A 231 -12.71 17.71 19.53
N LEU A 232 -11.54 18.35 19.60
CA LEU A 232 -10.73 18.65 18.42
C LEU A 232 -10.20 17.39 17.74
N ALA A 233 -9.67 16.42 18.50
CA ALA A 233 -9.09 15.21 17.95
C ALA A 233 -10.16 14.30 17.32
N LEU A 234 -11.28 14.08 18.02
CA LEU A 234 -12.40 13.29 17.48
C LEU A 234 -13.11 14.03 16.34
N GLY A 235 -13.30 15.35 16.49
CA GLY A 235 -13.87 16.21 15.45
C GLY A 235 -13.02 16.22 14.19
N GLY A 236 -11.68 16.22 14.33
CA GLY A 236 -10.74 16.07 13.22
C GLY A 236 -10.92 14.74 12.49
N LEU A 237 -11.01 13.62 13.21
CA LEU A 237 -11.23 12.30 12.61
C LEU A 237 -12.57 12.23 11.86
N ALA A 238 -13.62 12.78 12.46
CA ALA A 238 -14.95 12.85 11.86
C ALA A 238 -14.96 13.74 10.60
N ALA A 239 -14.34 14.92 10.68
CA ALA A 239 -14.23 15.85 9.56
C ALA A 239 -13.42 15.26 8.41
N LEU A 240 -12.27 14.64 8.69
CA LEU A 240 -11.44 13.98 7.68
C LEU A 240 -12.21 12.86 6.98
N SER A 241 -12.93 12.04 7.76
CA SER A 241 -13.78 10.97 7.21
C SER A 241 -14.92 11.54 6.35
N ALA A 242 -15.59 12.60 6.81
CA ALA A 242 -16.67 13.25 6.09
C ALA A 242 -16.19 13.89 4.77
N VAL A 243 -15.02 14.56 4.77
CA VAL A 243 -14.41 15.13 3.57
C VAL A 243 -14.13 14.04 2.54
N GLN A 244 -13.59 12.89 2.96
CA GLN A 244 -13.33 11.78 2.05
C GLN A 244 -14.64 11.17 1.48
N VAL A 245 -15.67 10.99 2.32
CA VAL A 245 -17.00 10.55 1.87
C VAL A 245 -17.61 11.53 0.87
N ALA A 246 -17.49 12.84 1.12
CA ALA A 246 -18.00 13.88 0.24
C ALA A 246 -17.21 14.00 -1.08
N ALA A 247 -15.90 13.78 -1.04
CA ALA A 247 -15.04 13.81 -2.23
C ALA A 247 -15.22 12.55 -3.12
N TRP A 248 -15.63 11.42 -2.53
CA TRP A 248 -15.72 10.13 -3.22
C TRP A 248 -16.58 10.15 -4.50
N PRO A 249 -17.80 10.71 -4.53
CA PRO A 249 -18.59 10.80 -5.76
C PRO A 249 -17.88 11.56 -6.89
N ALA A 250 -17.17 12.64 -6.58
CA ALA A 250 -16.45 13.44 -7.57
C ALA A 250 -15.23 12.68 -8.12
N LEU A 251 -14.48 12.00 -7.24
CA LEU A 251 -13.38 11.11 -7.64
C LEU A 251 -13.88 9.97 -8.52
N LEU A 252 -15.01 9.36 -8.17
CA LEU A 252 -15.62 8.29 -8.94
C LEU A 252 -16.09 8.77 -10.32
N GLN A 253 -16.73 9.93 -10.39
CA GLN A 253 -17.15 10.53 -11.66
C GLN A 253 -15.94 10.76 -12.57
N ARG A 254 -14.85 11.34 -12.04
CA ARG A 254 -13.60 11.53 -12.78
C ARG A 254 -13.00 10.20 -13.26
N ARG A 255 -13.04 9.15 -12.42
CA ARG A 255 -12.58 7.79 -12.79
C ARG A 255 -13.41 7.21 -13.95
N MET A 256 -14.71 7.47 -13.96
CA MET A 256 -15.62 6.94 -14.97
C MET A 256 -15.51 7.65 -16.31
N THR A 257 -15.19 8.95 -16.32
CA THR A 257 -15.07 9.78 -17.53
C THR A 257 -13.69 9.78 -18.17
N MET A 258 -12.63 9.37 -17.44
CA MET A 258 -11.27 9.31 -17.98
C MET A 258 -11.14 8.23 -19.06
N PRO A 259 -10.75 8.58 -20.31
CA PRO A 259 -10.47 7.60 -21.35
C PRO A 259 -9.29 6.70 -20.96
N PRO A 260 -9.33 5.40 -21.25
CA PRO A 260 -8.18 4.52 -21.03
C PRO A 260 -7.04 4.94 -21.97
N GLY A 261 -6.09 5.76 -21.49
CA GLY A 261 -4.82 6.04 -22.19
C GLY A 261 -4.68 7.38 -22.92
N GLY A 262 -5.39 8.45 -22.51
CA GLY A 262 -5.41 9.75 -23.19
C GLY A 262 -4.05 10.45 -23.47
N ASN A 263 -2.97 10.12 -22.77
CA ASN A 263 -1.67 10.80 -22.95
C ASN A 263 -0.60 9.96 -23.67
N ALA A 264 -0.88 8.69 -23.99
CA ALA A 264 0.10 7.82 -24.65
C ALA A 264 0.12 8.01 -26.17
N LYS A 265 -1.04 8.23 -26.80
CA LYS A 265 -1.14 8.41 -28.26
C LYS A 265 -0.54 9.74 -28.73
N ALA A 266 -0.76 10.84 -27.99
CA ALA A 266 -0.19 12.15 -28.31
C ALA A 266 1.34 12.20 -28.21
N LYS A 267 1.95 11.46 -27.26
CA LYS A 267 3.41 11.33 -27.15
C LYS A 267 4.01 10.34 -28.17
N ALA A 268 3.27 9.34 -28.61
CA ALA A 268 3.71 8.40 -29.65
C ALA A 268 3.79 9.08 -31.02
N ALA A 269 2.76 9.84 -31.40
CA ALA A 269 2.74 10.61 -32.65
C ALA A 269 3.89 11.64 -32.74
N LYS A 270 4.26 12.25 -31.59
CA LYS A 270 5.37 13.22 -31.53
C LYS A 270 6.76 12.56 -31.61
N ARG A 271 6.89 11.27 -31.25
CA ARG A 271 8.17 10.52 -31.30
C ARG A 271 8.45 9.90 -32.66
N GLU A 272 7.43 9.49 -33.42
CA GLU A 272 7.61 9.01 -34.80
C GLU A 272 8.20 10.10 -35.70
N HIS A 273 7.81 11.36 -35.49
CA HIS A 273 8.36 12.51 -36.22
C HIS A 273 9.80 12.86 -35.84
N SER A 274 10.30 12.49 -34.65
CA SER A 274 11.68 12.78 -34.22
C SER A 274 12.67 11.65 -34.49
N ALA A 275 12.20 10.45 -34.87
CA ALA A 275 13.07 9.29 -35.09
C ALA A 275 13.71 9.24 -36.49
N HIS A 276 13.32 10.14 -37.39
CA HIS A 276 13.83 10.22 -38.77
C HIS A 276 15.02 11.19 -38.94
N ALA A 277 15.57 11.74 -37.86
CA ALA A 277 16.71 12.66 -37.92
C ALA A 277 17.83 12.23 -36.96
N GLY A 278 18.83 11.53 -37.48
CA GLY A 278 20.08 11.29 -36.77
C GLY A 278 20.72 9.94 -37.09
N GLY A 279 21.42 9.85 -38.22
CA GLY A 279 22.39 8.78 -38.46
C GLY A 279 23.49 8.85 -37.39
N ARG A 280 23.42 7.97 -36.40
CA ARG A 280 24.50 7.74 -35.44
C ARG A 280 25.20 6.44 -35.85
N GLU A 281 26.52 6.52 -35.97
CA GLU A 281 27.36 5.35 -36.17
C GLU A 281 27.08 4.28 -35.09
N PRO A 282 27.01 3.00 -35.45
CA PRO A 282 26.71 1.94 -34.51
C PRO A 282 27.84 1.80 -33.47
N ILE A 283 27.54 2.12 -32.21
CA ILE A 283 28.44 1.98 -31.05
C ILE A 283 28.80 0.50 -30.77
N LEU A 284 28.03 -0.44 -31.32
CA LEU A 284 28.19 -1.88 -31.10
C LEU A 284 28.70 -2.56 -32.38
N PRO A 285 29.59 -3.55 -32.26
CA PRO A 285 30.12 -4.29 -33.40
C PRO A 285 29.00 -5.01 -34.17
N ALA A 286 29.13 -5.09 -35.50
CA ALA A 286 28.19 -5.77 -36.39
C ALA A 286 28.35 -7.30 -36.35
N THR A 287 28.32 -7.88 -35.14
CA THR A 287 28.34 -9.32 -34.89
C THR A 287 26.99 -9.77 -34.33
N PRO A 288 26.65 -11.08 -34.42
CA PRO A 288 25.43 -11.61 -33.79
C PRO A 288 25.31 -11.23 -32.30
N LEU A 289 26.44 -11.29 -31.56
CA LEU A 289 26.52 -10.83 -30.17
C LEU A 289 26.28 -9.33 -30.01
N GLY A 290 26.84 -8.48 -30.87
CA GLY A 290 26.59 -7.04 -30.85
C GLY A 290 25.12 -6.69 -31.15
N GLY A 291 24.46 -7.48 -32.00
CA GLY A 291 23.03 -7.39 -32.26
C GLY A 291 22.19 -7.71 -31.01
N VAL A 292 22.52 -8.80 -30.31
CA VAL A 292 21.87 -9.20 -29.05
C VAL A 292 22.11 -8.16 -27.95
N MET A 293 23.35 -7.70 -27.76
CA MET A 293 23.67 -6.65 -26.79
C MET A 293 22.90 -5.35 -27.09
N GLY A 294 22.83 -4.95 -28.36
CA GLY A 294 22.11 -3.76 -28.79
C GLY A 294 20.60 -3.88 -28.64
N LYS A 295 20.05 -5.08 -28.83
CA LYS A 295 18.66 -5.41 -28.50
C LYS A 295 18.44 -5.25 -27.00
N GLU A 296 19.23 -5.91 -26.15
CA GLU A 296 19.06 -5.86 -24.69
C GLU A 296 19.23 -4.44 -24.15
N LEU A 297 20.24 -3.67 -24.55
CA LEU A 297 20.39 -2.27 -24.11
C LEU A 297 19.19 -1.39 -24.50
N ARG A 298 18.62 -1.60 -25.69
CA ARG A 298 17.41 -0.87 -26.14
C ARG A 298 16.16 -1.34 -25.40
N LEU A 299 16.06 -2.62 -25.08
CA LEU A 299 14.99 -3.17 -24.25
C LEU A 299 15.09 -2.62 -22.83
N TYR A 300 16.26 -2.70 -22.18
CA TYR A 300 16.50 -2.15 -20.84
C TYR A 300 16.21 -0.64 -20.75
N SER A 301 16.62 0.15 -21.74
CA SER A 301 16.37 1.60 -21.73
C SER A 301 14.91 1.99 -22.01
N ARG A 302 14.13 1.11 -22.64
CA ARG A 302 12.70 1.32 -22.93
C ARG A 302 11.79 0.68 -21.88
N ALA A 303 12.25 -0.37 -21.22
CA ALA A 303 11.53 -1.14 -20.23
C ALA A 303 11.59 -0.44 -18.87
N MET A 304 10.61 0.43 -18.64
CA MET A 304 10.40 1.10 -17.34
C MET A 304 10.29 0.10 -16.18
N LEU A 305 9.76 -1.11 -16.46
CA LEU A 305 9.63 -2.19 -15.49
C LEU A 305 10.99 -2.64 -14.95
N ARG A 306 11.97 -2.86 -15.84
CA ARG A 306 13.32 -3.32 -15.50
C ARG A 306 14.09 -2.25 -14.72
N THR A 307 13.95 -0.97 -15.10
CA THR A 307 14.52 0.16 -14.35
C THR A 307 13.98 0.23 -12.92
N LEU A 308 12.67 0.07 -12.75
CA LEU A 308 12.04 0.11 -11.44
C LEU A 308 12.36 -1.14 -10.60
N SER A 309 12.54 -2.33 -11.21
CA SER A 309 13.01 -3.54 -10.51
C SER A 309 14.40 -3.34 -9.91
N PHE A 310 15.31 -2.69 -10.65
CA PHE A 310 16.63 -2.31 -10.10
C PHE A 310 16.53 -1.27 -9.00
N LEU A 311 15.66 -0.27 -9.13
CA LEU A 311 15.41 0.70 -8.07
C LEU A 311 14.91 0.00 -6.81
N LEU A 312 14.05 -1.01 -6.97
CA LEU A 312 13.50 -1.79 -5.86
C LEU A 312 14.59 -2.65 -5.22
N ALA A 313 15.43 -3.32 -6.02
CA ALA A 313 16.61 -4.04 -5.54
C ALA A 313 17.56 -3.13 -4.75
N LEU A 314 17.81 -1.91 -5.24
CA LEU A 314 18.66 -0.92 -4.58
C LEU A 314 18.06 -0.47 -3.25
N MET A 315 16.77 -0.10 -3.26
CA MET A 315 16.05 0.31 -2.06
C MET A 315 16.09 -0.79 -0.99
N VAL A 316 15.80 -2.04 -1.35
CA VAL A 316 15.87 -3.19 -0.43
C VAL A 316 17.29 -3.36 0.11
N GLY A 317 18.29 -3.40 -0.78
CA GLY A 317 19.68 -3.58 -0.41
C GLY A 317 20.17 -2.54 0.60
N VAL A 318 19.89 -1.27 0.34
CA VAL A 318 20.32 -0.17 1.21
C VAL A 318 19.53 -0.14 2.50
N LEU A 319 18.20 -0.13 2.44
CA LEU A 319 17.36 0.08 3.62
C LEU A 319 17.36 -1.13 4.55
N ALA A 320 17.46 -2.36 4.05
CA ALA A 320 17.57 -3.56 4.90
C ALA A 320 18.86 -3.54 5.73
N CYS A 321 19.95 -2.98 5.18
CA CYS A 321 21.22 -2.82 5.89
C CYS A 321 21.24 -1.55 6.77
N LEU A 322 20.49 -0.50 6.41
CA LEU A 322 20.42 0.76 7.16
C LEU A 322 19.53 0.65 8.41
N ILE A 323 18.46 -0.13 8.37
CA ILE A 323 17.54 -0.29 9.51
C ILE A 323 18.26 -0.79 10.79
N PRO A 324 19.08 -1.86 10.74
CA PRO A 324 19.88 -2.29 11.89
C PRO A 324 20.90 -1.24 12.37
N ALA A 325 21.33 -0.31 11.52
CA ALA A 325 22.21 0.76 11.95
C ALA A 325 21.50 1.69 12.96
N PHE A 326 20.18 1.88 12.83
CA PHE A 326 19.38 2.64 13.80
C PHE A 326 19.23 1.96 15.16
N THR A 327 19.50 0.65 15.24
CA THR A 327 19.56 -0.10 16.51
C THR A 327 20.97 -0.20 17.08
N GLY A 328 21.96 0.45 16.44
CA GLY A 328 23.36 0.47 16.87
C GLY A 328 24.22 -0.63 16.25
N SER A 329 23.67 -1.49 15.39
CA SER A 329 24.42 -2.55 14.70
C SER A 329 24.84 -2.09 13.30
N MET A 330 26.12 -1.75 13.13
CA MET A 330 26.69 -1.40 11.82
C MET A 330 27.15 -2.63 11.01
N VAL A 331 26.98 -3.84 11.54
CA VAL A 331 27.49 -5.08 10.94
C VAL A 331 26.96 -5.29 9.52
N MET A 332 25.72 -4.89 9.24
CA MET A 332 25.10 -5.10 7.93
C MET A 332 25.40 -4.00 6.90
N LEU A 333 25.87 -2.83 7.32
CA LEU A 333 26.12 -1.68 6.43
C LEU A 333 27.05 -1.99 5.24
N PRO A 334 28.21 -2.64 5.42
CA PRO A 334 29.12 -2.93 4.30
C PRO A 334 28.53 -3.92 3.29
N PHE A 335 27.52 -4.71 3.68
CA PHE A 335 26.88 -5.69 2.81
C PHE A 335 25.76 -5.10 1.94
N ALA A 336 25.43 -3.81 2.07
CA ALA A 336 24.35 -3.19 1.28
C ALA A 336 24.56 -3.34 -0.24
N GLY A 337 25.80 -3.14 -0.71
CA GLY A 337 26.16 -3.33 -2.11
C GLY A 337 26.02 -4.79 -2.56
N LEU A 338 26.41 -5.75 -1.72
CA LEU A 338 26.29 -7.18 -1.99
C LEU A 338 24.81 -7.62 -2.02
N LEU A 339 24.00 -7.11 -1.10
CA LEU A 339 22.57 -7.41 -1.08
C LEU A 339 21.88 -6.86 -2.34
N PHE A 340 22.23 -5.63 -2.74
CA PHE A 340 21.77 -5.04 -4.00
C PHE A 340 22.16 -5.91 -5.20
N THR A 341 23.43 -6.32 -5.33
CA THR A 341 23.89 -7.08 -6.50
C THR A 341 23.23 -8.46 -6.57
N VAL A 342 23.02 -9.14 -5.45
CA VAL A 342 22.32 -10.42 -5.40
C VAL A 342 20.87 -10.27 -5.84
N ILE A 343 20.14 -9.27 -5.33
CA ILE A 343 18.73 -9.05 -5.68
C ILE A 343 18.62 -8.58 -7.14
N ALA A 344 19.48 -7.66 -7.58
CA ALA A 344 19.54 -7.19 -8.96
C ALA A 344 19.85 -8.36 -9.92
N GLY A 345 20.82 -9.21 -9.58
CA GLY A 345 21.13 -10.41 -10.33
C GLY A 345 19.94 -11.36 -10.44
N ALA A 346 19.21 -11.58 -9.34
CA ALA A 346 17.99 -12.37 -9.35
C ALA A 346 16.93 -11.78 -10.30
N THR A 347 16.73 -10.46 -10.32
CA THR A 347 15.80 -9.81 -11.27
C THR A 347 16.25 -9.91 -12.73
N CYS A 348 17.54 -10.09 -12.99
CA CYS A 348 18.07 -10.27 -14.35
C CYS A 348 17.87 -11.68 -14.91
N THR A 349 17.59 -12.69 -14.08
CA THR A 349 17.45 -14.09 -14.54
C THR A 349 16.19 -14.34 -15.37
N ASN A 350 15.23 -13.41 -15.35
CA ASN A 350 13.99 -13.50 -16.11
C ASN A 350 14.04 -12.63 -17.40
N LEU A 351 14.78 -13.07 -18.42
CA LEU A 351 14.91 -12.32 -19.69
C LEU A 351 13.63 -12.32 -20.53
N TYR A 352 12.89 -13.45 -20.58
CA TYR A 352 11.78 -13.62 -21.51
C TYR A 352 10.39 -13.58 -20.86
N GLY A 353 10.29 -13.65 -19.53
CA GLY A 353 9.00 -13.67 -18.84
C GLY A 353 8.24 -12.35 -18.93
N ASP A 354 8.95 -11.21 -19.03
CA ASP A 354 8.33 -9.88 -19.03
C ASP A 354 7.98 -9.38 -20.45
N GLU A 355 8.65 -9.88 -21.50
CA GLU A 355 8.39 -9.52 -22.89
C GLU A 355 8.45 -10.72 -23.86
N GLY A 356 7.37 -11.49 -23.91
CA GLY A 356 7.26 -12.64 -24.83
C GLY A 356 7.39 -12.30 -26.32
N SER A 357 7.26 -11.03 -26.72
CA SER A 357 7.53 -10.57 -28.09
C SER A 357 9.02 -10.53 -28.43
N ALA A 358 9.92 -10.42 -27.45
CA ALA A 358 11.36 -10.49 -27.68
C ALA A 358 11.81 -11.90 -28.10
N LEU A 359 11.08 -12.93 -27.65
CA LEU A 359 11.28 -14.33 -28.09
C LEU A 359 11.01 -14.49 -29.59
N TRP A 360 9.99 -13.80 -30.12
CA TRP A 360 9.64 -13.86 -31.53
C TRP A 360 10.75 -13.34 -32.46
N LEU A 361 11.53 -12.35 -32.03
CA LEU A 361 12.68 -11.84 -32.80
C LEU A 361 13.76 -12.90 -32.98
N ILE A 362 13.93 -13.80 -32.01
CA ILE A 362 14.90 -14.90 -32.06
C ILE A 362 14.36 -16.02 -32.93
N MET A 363 13.08 -16.39 -32.77
CA MET A 363 12.46 -17.46 -33.56
C MET A 363 12.41 -17.17 -35.06
N VAL A 364 12.34 -15.90 -35.46
CA VAL A 364 12.27 -15.49 -36.88
C VAL A 364 13.66 -15.22 -37.47
N THR A 365 14.73 -15.21 -36.65
CA THR A 365 16.10 -14.99 -37.10
C THR A 365 16.93 -16.26 -36.91
N PRO A 366 17.13 -17.09 -37.95
CA PRO A 366 17.90 -18.32 -37.81
C PRO A 366 19.37 -18.05 -37.48
N GLY A 367 19.96 -18.83 -36.57
CA GLY A 367 21.39 -18.81 -36.25
C GLY A 367 21.83 -17.84 -35.14
N VAL A 368 20.91 -17.09 -34.52
CA VAL A 368 21.24 -16.19 -33.38
C VAL A 368 20.99 -16.80 -32.00
N GLU A 369 20.42 -18.00 -31.95
CA GLU A 369 20.04 -18.71 -30.71
C GLU A 369 21.23 -18.87 -29.75
N ARG A 370 22.39 -19.30 -30.29
CA ARG A 370 23.63 -19.50 -29.51
C ARG A 370 24.28 -18.19 -29.01
N ALA A 371 23.89 -17.05 -29.58
CA ALA A 371 24.41 -15.75 -29.16
C ALA A 371 23.52 -15.09 -28.10
N ASP A 372 22.30 -15.60 -27.89
CA ASP A 372 21.29 -15.04 -26.97
C ASP A 372 21.19 -15.85 -25.66
N VAL A 373 21.56 -17.15 -25.68
CA VAL A 373 21.70 -18.06 -24.51
C VAL A 373 23.15 -18.09 -24.05
#